data_AF-A0A257A8L6-F1
#
_entry.id   AF-A0A257A8L6-F1
#
_cell.length_a   1.000
_cell.length_b   1.000
_cell.length_c   1.000
_cell.angle_alpha   90.00
_cell.angle_beta   90.00
_cell.angle_gamma   90.00
#
_symmetry.space_group_name_H-M   'P 1'
#
loop_
_entity.id
_entity.type
_entity.pdbx_description
1 polymer ?
#
loop_
_entity_poly.entity_id
_entity_poly.type
_entity_poly.pdbx_seq_one_letter_code
_entity_poly.pdbx_strand_id
1 'polypeptide(L)'
;MRGEHVKLHSITLHNYRKFKHAEISFPEGIIGLIGHNGTGKSTIIEAVGWAIYGNKAARTTKEFIKRQNALPNEDCWVKLEFEIGGDRYEVTRIMSGKSLAPDAHVKVNGMVAASSADGSTKFLEKKIGMDADSFFISLVAKQKELNALSTKTPGERKKSMLRMLKIDAIEDAIKKVRQDKRGKEERLEGIKSGLKDIDELKKEMEEWKDARGKSMSLLKIIQAEIGEIEKKVAQLEEMWSKEKKKFEEYNSLERERSLFQERLESKKKQLEEKRKEREELERRRLRYKEIFHYEEEYKKIRREREELEKVREAYVKKKEIEKELKLICDEKKKLDERSGRMEEKEG
;
A
#
# COMPACT_ATOMS: atom_id res chain seq x y z
N MET A 1 52.45 9.70 44.20
CA MET A 1 53.25 8.84 43.29
C MET A 1 54.66 9.40 43.28
N ARG A 2 55.65 8.62 43.72
CA ARG A 2 57.07 8.99 43.65
C ARG A 2 57.40 9.30 42.19
N GLY A 3 58.12 10.39 41.94
CA GLY A 3 58.62 10.66 40.58
C GLY A 3 59.46 9.47 40.15
N GLU A 4 59.04 8.76 39.11
CA GLU A 4 59.81 7.64 38.58
C GLU A 4 61.09 8.22 37.97
N HIS A 5 62.23 7.91 38.58
CA HIS A 5 63.52 8.42 38.16
C HIS A 5 63.94 7.72 36.86
N VAL A 6 64.36 8.51 35.87
CA VAL A 6 64.94 7.99 34.62
C VAL A 6 66.38 7.59 34.89
N LYS A 7 66.72 6.31 34.70
CA LYS A 7 68.08 5.78 34.84
C LYS A 7 68.63 5.40 33.46
N LEU A 8 69.70 6.05 33.02
CA LEU A 8 70.37 5.71 31.76
C LEU A 8 71.27 4.49 31.96
N HIS A 9 71.25 3.54 31.02
CA HIS A 9 72.08 2.32 31.05
C HIS A 9 73.19 2.38 30.00
N SER A 10 72.83 2.64 28.74
CA SER A 10 73.81 2.76 27.66
C SER A 10 73.29 3.62 26.51
N ILE A 11 74.23 4.18 25.74
CA ILE A 11 73.95 4.83 24.46
C ILE A 11 74.96 4.38 23.42
N THR A 12 74.47 4.04 22.24
CA THR A 12 75.27 3.71 21.07
C THR A 12 74.97 4.71 19.96
N LEU A 13 76.02 5.33 19.43
CA LEU A 13 75.97 6.35 18.40
C LEU A 13 76.60 5.83 17.12
N HIS A 14 75.97 6.11 15.97
CA HIS A 14 76.54 5.84 14.66
C HIS A 14 76.30 7.02 13.73
N ASN A 15 77.39 7.53 13.14
CA ASN A 15 77.40 8.71 12.27
C ASN A 15 76.64 9.91 12.84
N TYR A 16 76.69 10.10 14.16
CA TYR A 16 76.01 11.17 14.88
C TYR A 16 76.99 12.30 15.22
N ARG A 17 76.80 13.46 14.59
CA ARG A 17 77.64 14.67 14.73
C ARG A 17 79.14 14.36 14.60
N LYS A 18 79.91 14.41 15.70
CA LYS A 18 81.37 14.15 15.67
C LYS A 18 81.73 12.67 15.74
N PHE A 19 80.79 11.82 16.17
CA PHE A 19 81.02 10.40 16.39
C PHE A 19 80.75 9.61 15.11
N LYS A 20 81.77 8.92 14.59
CA LYS A 20 81.58 7.89 13.54
C LYS A 20 80.88 6.68 14.16
N HIS A 21 81.41 6.20 15.27
CA HIS A 21 80.80 5.19 16.11
C HIS A 21 81.27 5.39 17.56
N ALA A 22 80.36 5.25 18.52
CA ALA A 22 80.69 5.28 19.94
C ALA A 22 79.67 4.46 20.73
N GLU A 23 80.13 3.71 21.72
CA GLU A 23 79.30 2.98 22.66
C GLU A 23 79.70 3.41 24.07
N ILE A 24 78.73 3.86 24.87
CA ILE A 24 78.95 4.45 26.18
C ILE A 24 77.99 3.80 27.16
N SER A 25 78.53 3.18 28.21
CA SER A 25 77.77 2.71 29.35
C SER A 25 77.69 3.80 30.43
N PHE A 26 76.54 3.89 31.10
CA PHE A 26 76.31 4.81 32.21
C PHE A 26 76.23 4.01 33.51
N PRO A 27 77.35 3.82 34.23
CA PRO A 27 77.32 3.17 35.53
C PRO A 27 76.60 4.05 36.57
N GLU A 28 76.19 3.44 37.67
CA GLU A 28 75.63 4.20 38.80
C GLU A 28 76.69 5.12 39.43
N GLY A 29 76.24 6.26 39.94
CA GLY A 29 77.09 7.23 40.63
C GLY A 29 77.41 8.48 39.79
N ILE A 30 78.54 9.12 40.11
CA ILE A 30 78.96 10.37 39.49
C ILE A 30 79.86 10.07 38.29
N ILE A 31 79.40 10.44 37.10
CA ILE A 31 80.14 10.25 35.85
C ILE A 31 80.78 11.56 35.40
N GLY A 32 82.10 11.58 35.27
CA GLY A 32 82.86 12.72 34.73
C GLY A 32 83.17 12.55 33.24
N LEU A 33 82.65 13.45 32.39
CA LEU A 33 83.02 13.50 30.97
C LEU A 33 84.21 14.46 30.74
N ILE A 34 85.43 13.92 30.64
CA ILE A 34 86.68 14.68 30.51
C ILE A 34 87.17 14.68 29.05
N GLY A 35 87.83 15.77 28.64
CA GLY A 35 88.23 16.00 27.25
C GLY A 35 88.35 17.49 26.90
N HIS A 36 89.00 17.81 25.79
CA HIS A 36 89.15 19.19 25.33
C HIS A 36 87.80 19.81 24.92
N ASN A 37 87.74 21.14 24.89
CA ASN A 37 86.58 21.83 24.35
C ASN A 37 86.36 21.43 22.89
N GLY A 38 85.11 21.14 22.52
CA GLY A 38 84.76 20.74 21.16
C GLY A 38 84.97 19.25 20.85
N THR A 39 85.37 18.39 21.79
CA THR A 39 85.50 16.94 21.52
C THR A 39 84.18 16.17 21.44
N GLY A 40 83.04 16.80 21.79
CA GLY A 40 81.71 16.18 21.68
C GLY A 40 81.06 15.76 23.00
N LYS A 41 81.53 16.25 24.15
CA LYS A 41 80.90 15.94 25.47
C LYS A 41 79.41 16.31 25.51
N SER A 42 79.08 17.54 25.11
CA SER A 42 77.70 18.00 25.05
C SER A 42 76.88 17.24 24.01
N THR A 43 77.52 16.71 22.97
CA THR A 43 76.87 15.90 21.93
C THR A 43 76.33 14.59 22.47
N ILE A 44 76.94 13.99 23.50
CA ILE A 44 76.42 12.77 24.14
C ILE A 44 75.08 13.06 24.81
N ILE A 45 74.99 14.16 25.57
CA ILE A 45 73.76 14.58 26.24
C ILE A 45 72.67 14.94 25.22
N GLU A 46 73.04 15.62 24.14
CA GLU A 46 72.13 15.92 23.04
C GLU A 46 71.61 14.66 22.35
N ALA A 47 72.44 13.61 22.22
CA ALA A 47 72.04 12.35 21.63
C ALA A 47 70.98 11.63 22.46
N VAL A 48 71.06 11.68 23.80
CA VAL A 48 70.00 11.17 24.69
C VAL A 48 68.67 11.87 24.41
N GLY A 49 68.69 13.21 24.36
CA GLY A 49 67.48 13.98 24.06
C GLY A 49 66.93 13.71 22.65
N TRP A 50 67.80 13.56 21.66
CA TRP A 50 67.41 13.22 20.29
C TRP A 50 66.80 11.82 20.20
N ALA A 51 67.35 10.83 20.89
CA ALA A 51 66.77 9.47 20.92
C ALA A 51 65.31 9.52 21.41
N ILE A 52 65.05 10.24 22.50
CA ILE A 52 63.73 10.33 23.12
C ILE A 52 62.76 11.18 22.28
N TYR A 53 63.11 12.44 22.00
CA TYR A 53 62.19 13.44 21.42
C TYR A 53 62.36 13.69 19.92
N GLY A 54 63.35 13.07 19.30
CA GLY A 54 63.67 13.24 17.89
C GLY A 54 64.14 14.66 17.55
N ASN A 55 63.82 15.10 16.33
CA ASN A 55 64.31 16.38 15.81
C ASN A 55 63.82 17.60 16.59
N LYS A 56 62.75 17.48 17.39
CA LYS A 56 62.30 18.55 18.29
C LYS A 56 63.33 18.86 19.39
N ALA A 57 64.14 17.88 19.78
CA ALA A 57 65.23 18.07 20.75
C ALA A 57 66.55 18.51 20.09
N ALA A 58 66.63 18.51 18.76
CA ALA A 58 67.83 18.95 18.06
C ALA A 58 67.88 20.48 18.01
N ARG A 59 69.02 21.06 18.42
CA ARG A 59 69.27 22.51 18.33
C ARG A 59 69.52 23.01 16.90
N THR A 60 69.66 22.09 15.95
CA THR A 60 70.06 22.36 14.56
C THR A 60 69.11 21.67 13.61
N THR A 61 69.08 22.09 12.35
CA THR A 61 68.34 21.39 11.30
C THR A 61 68.86 19.96 11.14
N LYS A 62 68.01 19.10 10.56
CA LYS A 62 68.26 17.66 10.39
C LYS A 62 69.59 17.38 9.69
N GLU A 63 70.04 18.26 8.77
CA GLU A 63 71.28 18.07 8.02
C GLU A 63 72.53 18.09 8.91
N PHE A 64 72.50 18.77 10.06
CA PHE A 64 73.65 18.87 10.98
C PHE A 64 73.67 17.77 12.05
N ILE A 65 72.70 16.85 12.03
CA ILE A 65 72.65 15.73 12.97
C ILE A 65 73.58 14.60 12.48
N LYS A 66 73.51 14.29 11.18
CA LYS A 66 74.42 13.34 10.54
C LYS A 66 75.85 13.90 10.52
N ARG A 67 76.83 13.03 10.77
CA ARG A 67 78.25 13.36 10.73
C ARG A 67 78.65 13.90 9.36
N GLN A 68 79.31 15.06 9.33
CA GLN A 68 79.72 15.73 8.08
C GLN A 68 80.58 14.85 7.16
N ASN A 69 81.37 13.95 7.73
CA ASN A 69 82.24 13.01 7.01
C ASN A 69 81.61 11.63 6.79
N ALA A 70 80.30 11.47 6.95
CA ALA A 70 79.58 10.24 6.61
C ALA A 70 79.19 10.25 5.13
N LEU A 71 79.18 9.09 4.48
CA LEU A 71 78.78 9.02 3.07
C LEU A 71 77.27 9.35 2.92
N PRO A 72 76.83 9.90 1.78
CA PRO A 72 75.42 10.25 1.57
C PRO A 72 74.45 9.11 1.83
N ASN A 73 74.86 7.87 1.53
CA ASN A 73 74.02 6.67 1.67
C ASN A 73 74.17 5.96 3.03
N GLU A 74 75.10 6.39 3.89
CA GLU A 74 75.24 5.79 5.23
C GLU A 74 74.14 6.28 6.18
N ASP A 75 73.66 5.40 7.04
CA ASP A 75 72.65 5.75 8.04
C ASP A 75 73.27 6.44 9.27
N CYS A 76 72.49 7.32 9.89
CA CYS A 76 72.78 7.92 11.19
C CYS A 76 71.78 7.39 12.21
N TRP A 77 72.24 6.79 13.30
CA TRP A 77 71.33 6.28 14.31
C TRP A 77 71.88 6.42 15.73
N VAL A 78 70.95 6.45 16.67
CA VAL A 78 71.22 6.44 18.11
C VAL A 78 70.36 5.36 18.74
N LYS A 79 71.01 4.45 19.48
CA LYS A 79 70.34 3.47 20.34
C LYS A 79 70.53 3.92 21.78
N LEU A 80 69.45 4.04 22.53
CA LEU A 80 69.46 4.42 23.95
C LEU A 80 68.75 3.33 24.76
N GLU A 81 69.41 2.85 25.81
CA GLU A 81 68.80 1.98 26.81
C GLU A 81 68.71 2.71 28.14
N PHE A 82 67.51 2.72 28.73
CA PHE A 82 67.24 3.38 30.00
C PHE A 82 66.09 2.67 30.73
N GLU A 83 65.85 3.06 31.96
CA GLU A 83 64.82 2.50 32.82
C GLU A 83 63.97 3.60 33.45
N ILE A 84 62.66 3.39 33.51
CA ILE A 84 61.68 4.27 34.17
C ILE A 84 60.68 3.38 34.92
N GLY A 85 60.52 3.61 36.22
CA GLY A 85 59.51 2.89 37.02
C GLY A 85 59.74 1.38 37.10
N GLY A 86 60.97 0.90 36.89
CA GLY A 86 61.32 -0.53 36.84
C GLY A 86 61.18 -1.18 35.45
N ASP A 87 60.61 -0.48 34.47
CA ASP A 87 60.54 -0.97 33.08
C ASP A 87 61.80 -0.56 32.30
N ARG A 88 62.37 -1.50 31.53
CA ARG A 88 63.54 -1.26 30.68
C ARG A 88 63.11 -0.88 29.27
N TYR A 89 63.56 0.27 28.82
CA TYR A 89 63.26 0.84 27.51
C TYR A 89 64.50 0.74 26.61
N GLU A 90 64.28 0.31 25.36
CA GLU A 90 65.25 0.38 24.28
C GLU A 90 64.67 1.23 23.16
N VAL A 91 65.34 2.35 22.85
CA VAL A 91 64.92 3.28 21.81
C VAL A 91 65.99 3.32 20.74
N THR A 92 65.64 2.99 19.51
CA THR A 92 66.53 3.14 18.34
C THR A 92 65.92 4.16 17.41
N ARG A 93 66.62 5.27 17.17
CA ARG A 93 66.18 6.32 16.26
C ARG A 93 67.16 6.45 15.11
N ILE A 94 66.63 6.51 13.89
CA ILE A 94 67.37 6.34 12.65
C ILE A 94 67.04 7.49 11.70
N MET A 95 68.05 7.96 10.96
CA MET A 95 67.92 8.82 9.79
C MET A 95 68.60 8.10 8.63
N SER A 96 67.79 7.55 7.72
CA SER A 96 68.29 6.65 6.68
C SER A 96 68.55 7.35 5.35
N GLY A 97 69.64 6.92 4.71
CA GLY A 97 70.01 7.29 3.34
C GLY A 97 70.20 8.79 3.09
N LYS A 98 70.18 9.17 1.81
CA LYS A 98 70.43 10.55 1.34
C LYS A 98 69.32 11.53 1.72
N SER A 99 68.07 11.05 1.82
CA SER A 99 66.91 11.86 2.19
C SER A 99 66.76 12.07 3.70
N LEU A 100 67.61 11.45 4.52
CA LEU A 100 67.54 11.52 5.98
C LEU A 100 66.15 11.14 6.50
N ALA A 101 65.55 10.11 5.92
CA ALA A 101 64.21 9.64 6.26
C ALA A 101 64.18 9.24 7.75
N PRO A 102 63.32 9.87 8.58
CA PRO A 102 63.31 9.62 10.01
C PRO A 102 62.53 8.35 10.34
N ASP A 103 63.10 7.49 11.18
CA ASP A 103 62.42 6.33 11.75
C ASP A 103 62.77 6.18 13.24
N ALA A 104 61.92 5.47 14.00
CA ALA A 104 62.20 5.15 15.39
C ALA A 104 61.43 3.92 15.87
N HIS A 105 62.12 3.05 16.60
CA HIS A 105 61.54 1.90 17.27
C HIS A 105 61.75 2.00 18.79
N VAL A 106 60.72 1.65 19.54
CA VAL A 106 60.75 1.58 21.00
C VAL A 106 60.36 0.18 21.43
N LYS A 107 61.19 -0.45 22.24
CA LYS A 107 60.84 -1.67 22.98
C LYS A 107 60.76 -1.38 24.47
N VAL A 108 59.82 -2.03 25.13
CA VAL A 108 59.67 -2.02 26.60
C VAL A 108 59.74 -3.47 27.06
N ASN A 109 60.69 -3.78 27.94
CA ASN A 109 60.97 -5.13 28.43
C ASN A 109 61.10 -6.17 27.28
N GLY A 110 61.72 -5.75 26.18
CA GLY A 110 61.92 -6.58 24.98
C GLY A 110 60.76 -6.62 23.98
N MET A 111 59.58 -6.12 24.33
CA MET A 111 58.40 -6.09 23.45
C MET A 111 58.30 -4.75 22.70
N VAL A 112 57.94 -4.79 21.41
CA VAL A 112 57.78 -3.59 20.59
C VAL A 112 56.56 -2.78 21.07
N ALA A 113 56.78 -1.52 21.45
CA ALA A 113 55.76 -0.60 21.93
C ALA A 113 55.41 0.50 20.91
N ALA A 114 56.35 0.87 20.05
CA ALA A 114 56.12 1.82 18.95
C ALA A 114 57.14 1.59 17.82
N SER A 115 56.72 1.84 16.57
CA SER A 115 57.51 1.55 15.36
C SER A 115 57.46 2.66 14.31
N SER A 116 57.26 3.91 14.73
CA SER A 116 57.34 5.07 13.83
C SER A 116 57.95 6.26 14.54
N ALA A 117 58.62 7.16 13.80
CA ALA A 117 59.26 8.34 14.38
C ALA A 117 58.31 9.18 15.27
N ASP A 118 57.09 9.45 14.81
CA ASP A 118 56.10 10.24 15.54
C ASP A 118 55.41 9.44 16.65
N GLY A 119 55.08 8.17 16.39
CA GLY A 119 54.47 7.29 17.39
C GLY A 119 55.37 7.07 18.58
N SER A 120 56.65 6.77 18.32
CA SER A 120 57.69 6.59 19.34
C SER A 120 57.90 7.86 20.17
N THR A 121 57.90 9.04 19.53
CA THR A 121 58.02 10.33 20.24
C THR A 121 56.82 10.56 21.17
N LYS A 122 55.58 10.40 20.67
CA LYS A 122 54.37 10.59 21.48
C LYS A 122 54.28 9.58 22.63
N PHE A 123 54.67 8.33 22.38
CA PHE A 123 54.69 7.28 23.38
C PHE A 123 55.66 7.61 24.52
N LEU A 124 56.91 7.95 24.17
CA LEU A 124 57.95 8.30 25.14
C LEU A 124 57.64 9.59 25.90
N GLU A 125 57.16 10.63 25.23
CA GLU A 125 56.77 11.91 25.84
C GLU A 125 55.64 11.70 26.87
N LYS A 126 54.66 10.84 26.57
CA LYS A 126 53.58 10.47 27.50
C LYS A 126 54.09 9.67 28.68
N LYS A 127 55.04 8.75 28.48
CA LYS A 127 55.61 7.90 29.54
C LYS A 127 56.52 8.68 30.48
N ILE A 128 57.39 9.54 29.95
CA ILE A 128 58.27 10.42 30.74
C ILE A 128 57.44 11.53 31.42
N GLY A 129 56.34 11.95 30.79
CA GLY A 129 55.45 12.99 31.32
C GLY A 129 56.04 14.40 31.24
N MET A 130 57.06 14.61 30.40
CA MET A 130 57.72 15.90 30.19
C MET A 130 57.95 16.10 28.68
N ASP A 131 57.75 17.32 28.21
CA ASP A 131 58.15 17.71 26.85
C ASP A 131 59.68 17.88 26.75
N ALA A 132 60.20 17.98 25.52
CA ALA A 132 61.65 18.05 25.28
C ALA A 132 62.32 19.21 26.03
N ASP A 133 61.67 20.37 26.07
CA ASP A 133 62.18 21.55 26.79
C ASP A 133 62.25 21.29 28.29
N SER A 134 61.16 20.78 28.88
CA SER A 134 61.09 20.45 30.29
C SER A 134 62.13 19.39 30.67
N PHE A 135 62.39 18.40 29.82
CA PHE A 135 63.44 17.39 30.03
C PHE A 135 64.84 17.99 30.08
N PHE A 136 65.20 18.87 29.13
CA PHE A 136 66.51 19.52 29.16
C PHE A 136 66.66 20.47 30.34
N ILE A 137 65.60 21.17 30.74
CA ILE A 137 65.62 22.08 31.90
C ILE A 137 65.77 21.29 33.21
N SER A 138 65.13 20.13 33.36
CA SER A 138 65.11 19.37 34.61
C SER A 138 66.33 18.45 34.79
N LEU A 139 66.82 17.83 33.70
CA LEU A 139 67.87 16.81 33.76
C LEU A 139 69.23 17.31 33.28
N VAL A 140 69.28 18.41 32.53
CA VAL A 140 70.53 18.94 31.98
C VAL A 140 70.79 20.36 32.47
N ALA A 141 71.61 20.48 33.52
CA ALA A 141 72.15 21.76 33.94
C ALA A 141 73.19 22.27 32.91
N LYS A 142 72.74 22.82 31.79
CA LYS A 142 73.64 23.41 30.79
C LYS A 142 74.23 24.73 31.30
N GLN A 143 75.51 24.91 31.03
CA GLN A 143 76.22 26.15 31.29
C GLN A 143 75.54 27.30 30.53
N LYS A 144 75.06 28.33 31.24
CA LYS A 144 74.27 29.50 30.79
C LYS A 144 72.76 29.30 30.46
N GLU A 145 72.16 28.12 30.67
CA GLU A 145 70.71 27.89 30.40
C GLU A 145 69.77 27.97 31.64
N LEU A 146 70.23 28.45 32.80
CA LEU A 146 69.31 28.89 33.87
C LEU A 146 68.28 29.93 33.35
N ASN A 147 68.58 30.56 32.20
CA ASN A 147 67.74 31.53 31.52
C ASN A 147 66.69 30.90 30.57
N ALA A 148 66.65 29.60 30.32
CA ALA A 148 65.71 28.99 29.37
C ALA A 148 64.24 29.09 29.81
N LEU A 149 63.99 29.11 31.13
CA LEU A 149 62.68 29.48 31.67
C LEU A 149 62.44 30.99 31.54
N SER A 150 63.51 31.81 31.55
CA SER A 150 63.45 33.29 31.56
C SER A 150 63.27 33.92 30.19
N THR A 151 63.56 33.18 29.11
CA THR A 151 63.36 33.64 27.73
C THR A 151 61.95 33.36 27.20
N LYS A 152 61.17 32.52 27.88
CA LYS A 152 59.77 32.23 27.54
C LYS A 152 58.87 33.39 27.97
N THR A 153 57.80 33.64 27.21
CA THR A 153 56.77 34.58 27.63
C THR A 153 56.10 34.11 28.93
N PRO A 154 55.52 35.02 29.75
CA PRO A 154 54.87 34.63 31.00
C PRO A 154 53.80 33.53 30.83
N GLY A 155 53.06 33.54 29.70
CA GLY A 155 52.05 32.54 29.38
C GLY A 155 52.64 31.16 29.07
N GLU A 156 53.69 31.09 28.25
CA GLU A 156 54.37 29.84 27.91
C GLU A 156 55.09 29.24 29.12
N ARG A 157 55.68 30.08 29.97
CA ARG A 157 56.29 29.67 31.23
C ARG A 157 55.25 29.05 32.16
N LYS A 158 54.10 29.71 32.35
CA LYS A 158 52.98 29.17 33.14
C LYS A 158 52.51 27.83 32.59
N LYS A 159 52.30 27.70 31.28
CA LYS A 159 51.86 26.45 30.64
C LYS A 159 52.88 25.32 30.79
N SER A 160 54.17 25.62 30.68
CA SER A 160 55.23 24.63 30.87
C SER A 160 55.29 24.15 32.32
N MET A 161 55.18 25.06 33.29
CA MET A 161 55.13 24.72 34.73
C MET A 161 53.87 23.91 35.09
N LEU A 162 52.69 24.30 34.58
CA LEU A 162 51.45 23.56 34.82
C LEU A 162 51.51 22.13 34.28
N ARG A 163 52.14 21.92 33.12
CA ARG A 163 52.39 20.57 32.57
C ARG A 163 53.39 19.77 33.40
N MET A 164 54.48 20.38 33.85
CA MET A 164 55.43 19.73 34.76
C MET A 164 54.76 19.30 36.07
N LEU A 165 53.80 20.08 36.57
CA LEU A 165 53.02 19.77 37.77
C LEU A 165 51.77 18.91 37.49
N LYS A 166 51.51 18.52 36.23
CA LYS A 166 50.32 17.77 35.78
C LYS A 166 48.97 18.43 36.15
N ILE A 167 48.95 19.76 36.28
CA ILE A 167 47.74 20.55 36.60
C ILE A 167 46.89 20.83 35.34
N ASP A 168 47.50 20.71 34.16
CA ASP A 168 46.83 20.78 32.85
C ASP A 168 45.68 19.77 32.73
N ALA A 169 45.83 18.56 33.28
CA ALA A 169 44.77 17.57 33.33
C ALA A 169 43.52 18.06 34.11
N ILE A 170 43.72 18.92 35.12
CA ILE A 170 42.65 19.50 35.92
C ILE A 170 41.94 20.61 35.12
N GLU A 171 42.69 21.47 34.43
CA GLU A 171 42.11 22.51 33.55
C GLU A 171 41.25 21.89 32.44
N ASP A 172 41.72 20.81 31.81
CA ASP A 172 40.96 20.08 30.80
C ASP A 172 39.70 19.42 31.37
N ALA A 173 39.78 18.87 32.58
CA ALA A 173 38.61 18.31 33.26
C ALA A 173 37.57 19.39 33.57
N ILE A 174 37.99 20.56 34.09
CA ILE A 174 37.10 21.70 34.35
C ILE A 174 36.42 22.17 33.06
N LYS A 175 37.18 22.25 31.95
CA LYS A 175 36.65 22.65 30.65
C LYS A 175 35.57 21.68 30.16
N LYS A 176 35.80 20.37 30.28
CA LYS A 176 34.81 19.33 29.93
C LYS A 176 33.54 19.44 30.77
N VAL A 177 33.66 19.63 32.09
CA VAL A 177 32.50 19.78 32.99
C VAL A 177 31.67 21.02 32.63
N ARG A 178 32.32 22.15 32.34
CA ARG A 178 31.63 23.37 31.91
C ARG A 178 30.87 23.18 30.60
N GLN A 179 31.46 22.44 29.65
CA GLN A 179 30.82 22.14 28.37
C GLN A 179 29.60 21.23 28.56
N ASP A 180 29.70 20.20 29.41
CA ASP A 180 28.57 19.32 29.74
C ASP A 180 27.42 20.07 30.44
N LYS A 181 27.75 20.95 31.40
CA LYS A 181 26.76 21.80 32.07
C LYS A 181 25.97 22.63 31.05
N ARG A 182 26.68 23.33 30.15
CA ARG A 182 26.05 24.18 29.14
C ARG A 182 25.14 23.38 28.21
N GLY A 183 25.58 22.21 27.74
CA GLY A 183 24.75 21.36 26.88
C GLY A 183 23.48 20.86 27.58
N LYS A 184 23.52 20.62 28.88
CA LYS A 184 22.33 20.26 29.68
C LYS A 184 21.38 21.43 29.88
N GLU A 185 21.90 22.63 30.12
CA GLU A 185 21.08 23.86 30.25
C GLU A 185 20.34 24.17 28.95
N GLU A 186 21.02 24.12 27.80
CA GLU A 186 20.41 24.33 26.48
C GLU A 186 19.31 23.29 26.20
N ARG A 187 19.53 22.02 26.57
CA ARG A 187 18.52 20.96 26.43
C ARG A 187 17.30 21.19 27.34
N LEU A 188 17.53 21.65 28.57
CA LEU A 188 16.46 21.95 29.52
C LEU A 188 15.60 23.12 29.02
N GLU A 189 16.22 24.15 28.47
CA GLU A 189 15.54 25.30 27.88
C GLU A 189 14.73 24.90 26.65
N GLY A 190 15.30 24.06 25.77
CA GLY A 190 14.57 23.49 24.64
C GLY A 190 13.33 22.71 25.06
N ILE A 191 13.43 21.85 26.08
CA ILE A 191 12.28 21.10 26.62
C ILE A 191 11.24 22.05 27.23
N LYS A 192 11.66 23.06 27.99
CA LYS A 192 10.77 24.06 28.57
C LYS A 192 10.03 24.86 27.50
N SER A 193 10.70 25.24 26.42
CA SER A 193 10.08 25.98 25.31
C SER A 193 9.09 25.14 24.49
N GLY A 194 9.27 23.82 24.43
CA GLY A 194 8.39 22.91 23.72
C GLY A 194 7.19 22.43 24.54
N LEU A 195 7.21 22.63 25.87
CA LEU A 195 6.07 22.37 26.73
C LEU A 195 5.08 23.52 26.57
N LYS A 196 3.97 23.26 25.86
CA LYS A 196 2.79 24.12 25.92
C LYS A 196 2.37 24.30 27.39
N ASP A 197 1.86 25.48 27.72
CA ASP A 197 1.37 25.75 29.06
C ASP A 197 0.29 24.72 29.42
N ILE A 198 0.45 24.09 30.59
CA ILE A 198 -0.47 23.07 31.09
C ILE A 198 -1.87 23.67 31.23
N ASP A 199 -1.96 24.96 31.55
CA ASP A 199 -3.24 25.63 31.72
C ASP A 199 -3.92 25.95 30.36
N GLU A 200 -3.14 26.22 29.30
CA GLU A 200 -3.67 26.29 27.94
C GLU A 200 -4.20 24.94 27.47
N LEU A 201 -3.45 23.86 27.71
CA LEU A 201 -3.87 22.50 27.36
C LEU A 201 -5.13 22.06 28.12
N LYS A 202 -5.27 22.42 29.40
CA LYS A 202 -6.50 22.16 30.17
C LYS A 202 -7.69 22.93 29.61
N LYS A 203 -7.47 24.19 29.19
CA LYS A 203 -8.52 25.01 28.59
C LYS A 203 -8.98 24.42 27.24
N GLU A 204 -8.04 24.05 26.37
CA GLU A 204 -8.34 23.34 25.12
C GLU A 204 -9.13 22.05 25.41
N MET A 205 -8.71 21.27 26.41
CA MET A 205 -9.39 20.01 26.77
C MET A 205 -10.85 20.22 27.20
N GLU A 206 -11.13 21.26 28.00
CA GLU A 206 -12.51 21.54 28.43
C GLU A 206 -13.37 22.06 27.26
N GLU A 207 -12.81 22.86 26.36
CA GLU A 207 -13.48 23.29 25.12
C GLU A 207 -13.85 22.10 24.22
N TRP A 208 -12.93 21.15 24.03
CA TRP A 208 -13.19 19.93 23.27
C TRP A 208 -14.23 19.03 23.93
N LYS A 209 -14.24 18.97 25.26
CA LYS A 209 -15.21 18.19 26.04
C LYS A 209 -16.62 18.77 25.90
N ASP A 210 -16.75 20.09 25.97
CA ASP A 210 -18.01 20.79 25.71
C ASP A 210 -18.49 20.62 24.27
N ALA A 211 -17.60 20.76 23.29
CA ALA A 211 -17.92 20.56 21.88
C ALA A 211 -18.37 19.11 21.61
N ARG A 212 -17.74 18.13 22.24
CA ARG A 212 -18.13 16.72 22.17
C ARG A 212 -19.49 16.49 22.82
N GLY A 213 -19.78 17.12 23.96
CA GLY A 213 -21.08 17.05 24.62
C GLY A 213 -22.22 17.54 23.72
N LYS A 214 -22.04 18.71 23.09
CA LYS A 214 -23.01 19.29 22.12
C LYS A 214 -23.19 18.42 20.88
N SER A 215 -22.09 17.87 20.34
CA SER A 215 -22.16 17.00 19.17
C SER A 215 -22.90 15.68 19.47
N MET A 216 -22.70 15.14 20.69
CA MET A 216 -23.33 13.89 21.12
C MET A 216 -24.83 14.06 21.40
N SER A 217 -25.26 15.21 21.93
CA SER A 217 -26.70 15.50 22.06
C SER A 217 -27.37 15.65 20.70
N LEU A 218 -26.72 16.33 19.75
CA LEU A 218 -27.23 16.48 18.38
C LEU A 218 -27.35 15.12 17.67
N LEU A 219 -26.35 14.24 17.82
CA LEU A 219 -26.40 12.88 17.28
C LEU A 219 -27.59 12.08 17.81
N LYS A 220 -27.91 12.20 19.11
CA LYS A 220 -29.09 11.53 19.70
C LYS A 220 -30.39 12.04 19.10
N ILE A 221 -30.51 13.35 18.86
CA ILE A 221 -31.71 13.94 18.25
C ILE A 221 -31.88 13.42 16.82
N ILE A 222 -30.82 13.47 16.01
CA ILE A 222 -30.85 12.99 14.61
C ILE A 222 -31.18 11.49 14.56
N GLN A 223 -30.62 10.68 15.47
CA GLN A 223 -30.94 9.25 15.54
C GLN A 223 -32.42 8.99 15.88
N ALA A 224 -33.01 9.80 16.77
CA ALA A 224 -34.43 9.69 17.09
C ALA A 224 -35.30 10.08 15.87
N GLU A 225 -34.95 11.15 15.17
CA GLU A 225 -35.64 11.60 13.95
C GLU A 225 -35.57 10.54 12.83
N ILE A 226 -34.40 9.92 12.61
CA ILE A 226 -34.24 8.82 11.66
C ILE A 226 -35.19 7.66 12.02
N GLY A 227 -35.22 7.26 13.29
CA GLY A 227 -36.10 6.18 13.74
C GLY A 227 -37.59 6.49 13.58
N GLU A 228 -38.01 7.75 13.70
CA GLU A 228 -39.38 8.18 13.39
C GLU A 228 -39.69 8.14 11.89
N ILE A 229 -38.75 8.57 11.06
CA ILE A 229 -38.90 8.55 9.60
C ILE A 229 -38.97 7.10 9.10
N GLU A 230 -38.11 6.21 9.59
CA GLU A 230 -38.13 4.79 9.23
C GLU A 230 -39.48 4.14 9.56
N LYS A 231 -40.07 4.47 10.72
CA LYS A 231 -41.43 4.01 11.06
C LYS A 231 -42.48 4.53 10.09
N LYS A 232 -42.41 5.80 9.68
CA LYS A 232 -43.34 6.38 8.70
C LYS A 232 -43.19 5.73 7.33
N VAL A 233 -41.95 5.45 6.90
CA VAL A 233 -41.67 4.75 5.64
C VAL A 233 -42.28 3.33 5.68
N ALA A 234 -42.05 2.57 6.75
CA ALA A 234 -42.62 1.23 6.89
C ALA A 234 -44.16 1.23 6.86
N GLN A 235 -44.80 2.22 7.50
CA GLN A 235 -46.26 2.38 7.44
C GLN A 235 -46.74 2.70 6.02
N LEU A 236 -46.06 3.59 5.30
CA LEU A 236 -46.39 3.94 3.93
C LEU A 236 -46.20 2.76 2.97
N GLU A 237 -45.15 1.97 3.14
CA GLU A 237 -44.90 0.75 2.36
C GLU A 237 -46.01 -0.29 2.59
N GLU A 238 -46.47 -0.48 3.83
CA GLU A 238 -47.59 -1.37 4.14
C GLU A 238 -48.89 -0.89 3.49
N MET A 239 -49.18 0.42 3.58
CA MET A 239 -50.34 1.02 2.93
C MET A 239 -50.28 0.86 1.41
N TRP A 240 -49.13 1.12 0.81
CA TRP A 240 -48.92 0.97 -0.63
C TRP A 240 -49.08 -0.49 -1.09
N SER A 241 -48.58 -1.45 -0.31
CA SER A 241 -48.76 -2.88 -0.58
C SER A 241 -50.24 -3.29 -0.55
N LYS A 242 -51.01 -2.81 0.42
CA LYS A 242 -52.47 -3.05 0.49
C LYS A 242 -53.19 -2.44 -0.70
N GLU A 243 -52.86 -1.21 -1.07
CA GLU A 243 -53.51 -0.52 -2.18
C GLU A 243 -53.15 -1.16 -3.54
N LYS A 244 -51.90 -1.60 -3.69
CA LYS A 244 -51.46 -2.35 -4.87
C LYS A 244 -52.25 -3.65 -5.05
N LYS A 245 -52.49 -4.42 -3.98
CA LYS A 245 -53.32 -5.64 -4.04
C LYS A 245 -54.74 -5.33 -4.49
N LYS A 246 -55.37 -4.29 -3.92
CA LYS A 246 -56.71 -3.86 -4.36
C LYS A 246 -56.74 -3.45 -5.82
N PHE A 247 -55.70 -2.76 -6.29
CA PHE A 247 -55.58 -2.37 -7.70
C PHE A 247 -55.43 -3.58 -8.63
N GLU A 248 -54.66 -4.60 -8.23
CA GLU A 248 -54.55 -5.87 -8.96
C GLU A 248 -55.89 -6.62 -8.99
N GLU A 249 -56.60 -6.70 -7.87
CA GLU A 249 -57.96 -7.27 -7.77
C GLU A 249 -58.94 -6.52 -8.67
N TYR A 250 -58.96 -5.18 -8.61
CA TYR A 250 -59.79 -4.34 -9.48
C TYR A 250 -59.51 -4.62 -10.96
N ASN A 251 -58.24 -4.70 -11.37
CA ASN A 251 -57.88 -5.01 -12.76
C ASN A 251 -58.25 -6.44 -13.18
N SER A 252 -58.27 -7.41 -12.27
CA SER A 252 -58.82 -8.74 -12.58
C SER A 252 -60.32 -8.70 -12.77
N LEU A 253 -61.05 -8.01 -11.88
CA LEU A 253 -62.51 -7.88 -11.96
C LEU A 253 -62.94 -7.10 -13.20
N GLU A 254 -62.22 -6.05 -13.59
CA GLU A 254 -62.52 -5.29 -14.80
C GLU A 254 -62.29 -6.14 -16.07
N ARG A 255 -61.26 -6.99 -16.08
CA ARG A 255 -61.04 -7.98 -17.16
C ARG A 255 -62.17 -9.01 -17.22
N GLU A 256 -62.59 -9.55 -16.08
CA GLU A 256 -63.73 -10.48 -16.03
C GLU A 256 -65.02 -9.80 -16.51
N ARG A 257 -65.29 -8.58 -16.06
CA ARG A 257 -66.43 -7.78 -16.49
C ARG A 257 -66.45 -7.57 -18.00
N SER A 258 -65.31 -7.24 -18.60
CA SER A 258 -65.17 -7.10 -20.05
C SER A 258 -65.48 -8.41 -20.78
N LEU A 259 -64.95 -9.55 -20.32
CA LEU A 259 -65.26 -10.88 -20.88
C LEU A 259 -66.74 -11.23 -20.76
N PHE A 260 -67.36 -10.93 -19.62
CA PHE A 260 -68.79 -11.15 -19.42
C PHE A 260 -69.65 -10.25 -20.31
N GLN A 261 -69.23 -9.00 -20.56
CA GLN A 261 -69.89 -8.11 -21.51
C GLN A 261 -69.82 -8.66 -22.95
N GLU A 262 -68.66 -9.12 -23.41
CA GLU A 262 -68.53 -9.75 -24.74
C GLU A 262 -69.37 -11.04 -24.87
N ARG A 263 -69.39 -11.86 -23.80
CA ARG A 263 -70.26 -13.06 -23.75
C ARG A 263 -71.74 -12.70 -23.77
N LEU A 264 -72.15 -11.65 -23.07
CA LEU A 264 -73.53 -11.18 -23.07
C LEU A 264 -73.92 -10.69 -24.47
N GLU A 265 -73.04 -9.95 -25.13
CA GLU A 265 -73.30 -9.42 -26.48
C GLU A 265 -73.37 -10.52 -27.53
N SER A 266 -72.47 -11.51 -27.49
CA SER A 266 -72.56 -12.69 -28.35
C SER A 266 -73.82 -13.53 -28.09
N LYS A 267 -74.22 -13.71 -26.82
CA LYS A 267 -75.48 -14.38 -26.47
C LYS A 267 -76.72 -13.62 -26.93
N LYS A 268 -76.72 -12.29 -26.87
CA LYS A 268 -77.80 -11.46 -27.42
C LYS A 268 -77.91 -11.64 -28.94
N LYS A 269 -76.80 -11.63 -29.67
CA LYS A 269 -76.79 -11.91 -31.11
C LYS A 269 -77.33 -13.31 -31.43
N GLN A 270 -76.89 -14.34 -30.71
CA GLN A 270 -77.43 -15.70 -30.85
C GLN A 270 -78.94 -15.76 -30.58
N LEU A 271 -79.43 -15.04 -29.56
CA LEU A 271 -80.86 -14.99 -29.25
C LEU A 271 -81.67 -14.32 -30.37
N GLU A 272 -81.15 -13.24 -30.95
CA GLU A 272 -81.78 -12.58 -32.10
C GLU A 272 -81.82 -13.49 -33.33
N GLU A 273 -80.75 -14.22 -33.63
CA GLU A 273 -80.72 -15.22 -34.70
C GLU A 273 -81.77 -16.31 -34.45
N LYS A 274 -81.84 -16.88 -33.24
CA LYS A 274 -82.86 -17.88 -32.89
C LYS A 274 -84.29 -17.34 -32.93
N ARG A 275 -84.50 -16.07 -32.60
CA ARG A 275 -85.81 -15.42 -32.77
C ARG A 275 -86.21 -15.32 -34.24
N LYS A 276 -85.28 -14.89 -35.11
CA LYS A 276 -85.50 -14.84 -36.56
C LYS A 276 -85.79 -16.24 -37.14
N GLU A 277 -85.02 -17.24 -36.74
CA GLU A 277 -85.27 -18.65 -37.13
C GLU A 277 -86.67 -19.10 -36.70
N ARG A 278 -87.08 -18.78 -35.47
CA ARG A 278 -88.43 -19.12 -34.97
C ARG A 278 -89.55 -18.43 -35.76
N GLU A 279 -89.39 -17.15 -36.07
CA GLU A 279 -90.35 -16.40 -36.90
C GLU A 279 -90.43 -16.96 -38.32
N GLU A 280 -89.30 -17.38 -38.90
CA GLU A 280 -89.29 -18.06 -40.20
C GLU A 280 -89.98 -19.42 -40.14
N LEU A 281 -89.73 -20.21 -39.10
CA LEU A 281 -90.41 -21.49 -38.86
C LEU A 281 -91.92 -21.33 -38.68
N GLU A 282 -92.38 -20.32 -37.93
CA GLU A 282 -93.81 -20.03 -37.80
C GLU A 282 -94.43 -19.59 -39.13
N ARG A 283 -93.74 -18.76 -39.93
CA ARG A 283 -94.19 -18.44 -41.30
C ARG A 283 -94.28 -19.68 -42.19
N ARG A 284 -93.29 -20.58 -42.13
CA ARG A 284 -93.31 -21.86 -42.86
C ARG A 284 -94.47 -22.74 -42.39
N ARG A 285 -94.73 -22.79 -41.08
CA ARG A 285 -95.87 -23.52 -40.49
C ARG A 285 -97.22 -22.97 -40.94
N LEU A 286 -97.37 -21.64 -41.01
CA LEU A 286 -98.59 -21.01 -41.51
C LEU A 286 -98.82 -21.36 -42.99
N ARG A 287 -97.80 -21.20 -43.84
CA ARG A 287 -97.87 -21.60 -45.25
C ARG A 287 -98.21 -23.07 -45.42
N TYR A 288 -97.63 -23.94 -44.57
CA TYR A 288 -97.95 -25.36 -44.59
C TYR A 288 -99.44 -25.61 -44.28
N LYS A 289 -100.03 -24.90 -43.31
CA LYS A 289 -101.48 -25.00 -43.02
C LYS A 289 -102.35 -24.52 -44.18
N GLU A 290 -101.96 -23.46 -44.87
CA GLU A 290 -102.67 -22.96 -46.06
C GLU A 290 -102.62 -23.99 -47.20
N ILE A 291 -101.44 -24.56 -47.45
CA ILE A 291 -101.24 -25.60 -48.47
C ILE A 291 -101.99 -26.90 -48.11
N PHE A 292 -102.11 -27.22 -46.82
CA PHE A 292 -102.79 -28.42 -46.35
C PHE A 292 -104.25 -28.52 -46.82
N HIS A 293 -104.99 -27.39 -46.88
CA HIS A 293 -106.36 -27.37 -47.40
C HIS A 293 -106.41 -27.69 -48.90
N TYR A 294 -105.44 -27.15 -49.66
CA TYR A 294 -105.33 -27.46 -51.09
C TYR A 294 -104.93 -28.91 -51.35
N GLU A 295 -104.26 -29.59 -50.41
CA GLU A 295 -103.95 -31.01 -50.56
C GLU A 295 -105.21 -31.88 -50.53
N GLU A 296 -106.16 -31.58 -49.64
CA GLU A 296 -107.46 -32.28 -49.59
C GLU A 296 -108.34 -31.96 -50.80
N GLU A 297 -108.40 -30.69 -51.21
CA GLU A 297 -109.12 -30.29 -52.43
C GLU A 297 -108.51 -30.94 -53.68
N TYR A 298 -107.18 -30.98 -53.78
CA TYR A 298 -106.49 -31.65 -54.88
C TYR A 298 -106.81 -33.15 -54.91
N LYS A 299 -106.84 -33.82 -53.75
CA LYS A 299 -107.26 -35.24 -53.65
C LYS A 299 -108.72 -35.46 -54.05
N LYS A 300 -109.61 -34.48 -53.82
CA LYS A 300 -111.02 -34.54 -54.21
C LYS A 300 -111.20 -34.30 -55.71
N ILE A 301 -110.61 -33.24 -56.25
CA ILE A 301 -110.61 -32.93 -57.69
C ILE A 301 -109.98 -34.07 -58.49
N ARG A 302 -108.92 -34.70 -57.97
CA ARG A 302 -108.32 -35.87 -58.61
C ARG A 302 -109.30 -37.04 -58.70
N ARG A 303 -110.09 -37.31 -57.65
CA ARG A 303 -111.14 -38.35 -57.67
C ARG A 303 -112.28 -38.01 -58.63
N GLU A 304 -112.76 -36.78 -58.62
CA GLU A 304 -113.80 -36.31 -59.55
C GLU A 304 -113.33 -36.42 -61.01
N ARG A 305 -112.06 -36.10 -61.28
CA ARG A 305 -111.46 -36.31 -62.60
C ARG A 305 -111.45 -37.78 -63.01
N GLU A 306 -111.04 -38.69 -62.12
CA GLU A 306 -111.05 -40.14 -62.38
C GLU A 306 -112.48 -40.68 -62.62
N GLU A 307 -113.49 -40.16 -61.92
CA GLU A 307 -114.90 -40.51 -62.16
C GLU A 307 -115.43 -39.97 -63.50
N LEU A 308 -115.12 -38.73 -63.85
CA LEU A 308 -115.47 -38.14 -65.15
C LEU A 308 -114.82 -38.89 -66.32
N GLU A 309 -113.60 -39.39 -66.15
CA GLU A 309 -112.92 -40.22 -67.14
C GLU A 309 -113.70 -41.53 -67.39
N LYS A 310 -114.18 -42.20 -66.32
CA LYS A 310 -115.04 -43.39 -66.42
C LYS A 310 -116.38 -43.10 -67.09
N VAL A 311 -117.03 -41.96 -66.76
CA VAL A 311 -118.29 -41.56 -67.40
C VAL A 311 -118.08 -41.28 -68.89
N ARG A 312 -116.97 -40.64 -69.25
CA ARG A 312 -116.61 -40.40 -70.65
C ARG A 312 -116.43 -41.72 -71.42
N GLU A 313 -115.72 -42.69 -70.84
CA GLU A 313 -115.56 -44.02 -71.43
C GLU A 313 -116.91 -44.75 -71.61
N ALA A 314 -117.79 -44.69 -70.61
CA ALA A 314 -119.13 -45.28 -70.69
C ALA A 314 -120.01 -44.62 -71.75
N TYR A 315 -119.93 -43.29 -71.90
CA TYR A 315 -120.67 -42.56 -72.93
C TYR A 315 -120.20 -42.90 -74.34
N VAL A 316 -118.89 -43.07 -74.55
CA VAL A 316 -118.33 -43.53 -75.84
C VAL A 316 -118.88 -44.91 -76.19
N LYS A 317 -118.86 -45.87 -75.24
CA LYS A 317 -119.43 -47.21 -75.44
C LYS A 317 -120.92 -47.20 -75.76
N LYS A 318 -121.72 -46.36 -75.06
CA LYS A 318 -123.16 -46.23 -75.34
C LYS A 318 -123.41 -45.78 -76.79
N LYS A 319 -122.62 -44.82 -77.28
CA LYS A 319 -122.78 -44.25 -78.63
C LYS A 319 -122.41 -45.25 -79.74
N GLU A 320 -121.54 -46.21 -79.46
CA GLU A 320 -121.23 -47.34 -80.34
C GLU A 320 -122.40 -48.33 -80.42
N ILE A 321 -122.96 -48.71 -79.27
CA ILE A 321 -124.12 -49.62 -79.19
C ILE A 321 -125.37 -49.02 -79.87
N GLU A 322 -125.60 -47.71 -79.74
CA GLU A 322 -126.70 -47.03 -80.44
C GLU A 322 -126.54 -47.03 -81.97
N LYS A 323 -125.30 -47.04 -82.48
CA LYS A 323 -125.05 -47.21 -83.92
C LYS A 323 -125.34 -48.65 -84.38
N GLU A 324 -124.94 -49.64 -83.59
CA GLU A 324 -125.21 -51.06 -83.88
C GLU A 324 -126.72 -51.36 -83.87
N LEU A 325 -127.46 -50.83 -82.89
CA LEU A 325 -128.92 -51.00 -82.80
C LEU A 325 -129.68 -50.38 -83.98
N LYS A 326 -129.19 -49.25 -84.54
CA LYS A 326 -129.78 -48.66 -85.75
C LYS A 326 -129.62 -49.56 -86.97
N LEU A 327 -128.45 -50.18 -87.12
CA LEU A 327 -128.18 -51.14 -88.21
C LEU A 327 -129.10 -52.37 -88.13
N ILE A 328 -129.28 -52.93 -86.93
CA ILE A 328 -130.12 -54.12 -86.72
C ILE A 328 -131.61 -53.81 -86.94
N CYS A 329 -132.09 -52.63 -86.55
CA CYS A 329 -133.47 -52.21 -86.80
C CYS A 329 -133.78 -52.02 -88.30
N ASP A 330 -132.83 -51.51 -89.07
CA ASP A 330 -132.98 -51.36 -90.53
C ASP A 330 -132.96 -52.73 -91.25
N GLU A 331 -132.25 -53.72 -90.72
CA GLU A 331 -132.31 -55.11 -91.20
C GLU A 331 -133.65 -55.79 -90.86
N LYS A 332 -134.18 -55.55 -89.65
CA LYS A 332 -135.46 -56.13 -89.20
C LYS A 332 -136.66 -55.62 -90.01
N LYS A 333 -136.69 -54.32 -90.35
CA LYS A 333 -137.72 -53.76 -91.26
C LYS A 333 -137.75 -54.43 -92.64
N LYS A 334 -136.58 -54.81 -93.18
CA LYS A 334 -136.49 -55.52 -94.48
C LYS A 334 -136.94 -56.98 -94.41
N LEU A 335 -136.90 -57.60 -93.23
CA LEU A 335 -137.34 -58.98 -93.01
C LEU A 335 -138.85 -59.08 -92.76
N ASP A 336 -139.45 -58.13 -92.04
CA ASP A 336 -140.90 -58.10 -91.78
C ASP A 336 -141.73 -57.72 -93.03
N GLU A 337 -141.19 -56.92 -93.96
CA GLU A 337 -141.79 -56.69 -95.29
C GLU A 337 -141.78 -57.96 -96.18
N ARG A 338 -140.94 -58.97 -95.84
CA ARG A 338 -140.85 -60.25 -96.54
C ARG A 338 -141.80 -61.30 -96.00
N SER A 339 -142.12 -61.29 -94.71
CA SER A 339 -143.09 -62.23 -94.09
C SER A 339 -144.53 -61.87 -94.43
N GLY A 340 -144.86 -60.59 -94.60
CA GLY A 340 -146.19 -60.14 -95.08
C GLY A 340 -146.56 -60.53 -96.52
N ARG A 341 -145.68 -61.20 -97.28
CA ARG A 341 -145.93 -61.66 -98.66
C ARG A 341 -146.01 -63.20 -98.83
N MET A 342 -145.83 -63.99 -97.76
CA MET A 342 -145.74 -65.47 -97.88
C MET A 342 -146.93 -66.28 -97.31
N GLU A 343 -147.84 -65.72 -96.52
CA GLU A 343 -149.03 -66.48 -96.05
C GLU A 343 -150.34 -66.10 -96.77
N GLU A 344 -150.31 -65.17 -97.75
CA GLU A 344 -151.35 -65.04 -98.80
C GLU A 344 -151.28 -66.18 -99.86
N LYS A 345 -150.45 -67.21 -99.64
CA LYS A 345 -150.27 -68.38 -100.50
C LYS A 345 -150.01 -69.66 -99.68
N GLU A 346 -150.95 -70.11 -98.85
CA GLU A 346 -151.21 -71.52 -98.51
C GLU A 346 -152.32 -71.65 -97.44
N GLY A 347 -153.42 -72.34 -97.75
CA GLY A 347 -154.24 -73.08 -96.77
C GLY A 347 -155.50 -72.43 -96.23
#